data_AF-A0A2D8I3T0-F1
#
_entry.id   AF-A0A2D8I3T0-F1
#
_cell.length_a   1.000
_cell.length_b   1.000
_cell.length_c   1.000
_cell.angle_alpha   90.00
_cell.angle_beta   90.00
_cell.angle_gamma   90.00
#
_symmetry.space_group_name_H-M   'P 1'
#
loop_
_entity.id
_entity.type
_entity.pdbx_description
1 polymer ?
#
loop_
_entity_poly.entity_id
_entity_poly.type
_entity_poly.pdbx_seq_one_letter_code
_entity_poly.pdbx_strand_id
1 'polypeptide(L)'
;EGLSFLWFSEFQELEKNDKGELEPEDEDELFKTLISPLCDQIFYCYYGDEDADSDDIKEWEILEDLDENIESGKYRIPDFIKIVFKWPGEDLERTITLPIRKLSPSGVVEEPL
;
A
#
# COMPACT_ATOMS: atom_id res chain seq x y z
N GLU A 1 -4.11 -16.90 -1.51
CA GLU A 1 -2.64 -16.92 -1.59
C GLU A 1 -2.13 -15.96 -0.53
N GLY A 2 -1.12 -16.32 0.25
CA GLY A 2 -0.66 -15.45 1.34
C GLY A 2 -0.05 -14.13 0.87
N LEU A 3 0.63 -13.41 1.76
CA LEU A 3 1.28 -12.14 1.42
C LEU A 3 2.59 -12.41 0.68
N SER A 4 2.75 -11.85 -0.51
CA SER A 4 3.98 -11.86 -1.29
C SER A 4 4.41 -10.43 -1.63
N PHE A 5 5.71 -10.22 -1.86
CA PHE A 5 6.19 -9.03 -2.55
C PHE A 5 6.70 -9.39 -3.94
N LEU A 6 6.41 -8.51 -4.88
CA LEU A 6 6.98 -8.52 -6.23
C LEU A 6 8.22 -7.62 -6.22
N TRP A 7 9.29 -8.07 -6.85
CA TRP A 7 10.54 -7.32 -6.91
C TRP A 7 11.34 -7.73 -8.15
N PHE A 8 12.25 -6.87 -8.56
CA PHE A 8 13.24 -7.20 -9.58
C PHE A 8 14.64 -6.83 -9.09
N SER A 9 15.64 -7.39 -9.75
CA SER A 9 17.05 -7.11 -9.52
C SER A 9 17.61 -6.27 -10.67
N GLU A 10 18.56 -5.39 -10.35
CA GLU A 10 19.36 -4.66 -11.35
C GLU A 10 20.17 -5.58 -12.29
N PHE A 11 20.27 -6.88 -11.95
CA PHE A 11 20.92 -7.90 -12.78
C PHE A 11 19.97 -8.61 -13.76
N GLN A 12 18.68 -8.25 -13.79
CA GLN A 12 17.74 -8.73 -14.81
C GLN A 12 17.90 -7.94 -16.12
N GLU A 13 17.30 -8.44 -17.20
CA GLU A 13 17.07 -7.62 -18.39
C GLU A 13 16.02 -6.57 -18.04
N LEU A 14 16.36 -5.29 -18.23
CA LEU A 14 15.52 -4.16 -17.86
C LEU A 14 15.44 -3.20 -19.06
N GLU A 15 14.25 -2.63 -19.26
CA GLU A 15 13.97 -1.62 -20.25
C GLU A 15 13.78 -0.25 -19.60
N LYS A 16 13.94 0.82 -20.40
CA LYS A 16 13.63 2.17 -19.94
C LYS A 16 12.17 2.46 -20.18
N ASN A 17 11.44 2.77 -19.12
CA ASN A 17 10.06 3.25 -19.22
C ASN A 17 9.97 4.69 -19.74
N ASP A 18 8.75 5.20 -19.88
CA ASP A 18 8.47 6.57 -20.37
C ASP A 18 9.10 7.69 -19.52
N LYS A 19 9.49 7.39 -18.27
CA LYS A 19 10.18 8.30 -17.35
C LYS A 19 11.71 8.14 -17.37
N GLY A 20 12.22 7.16 -18.14
CA GLY A 20 13.64 6.83 -18.25
C GLY A 20 14.18 5.98 -17.10
N GLU A 21 13.30 5.43 -16.27
CA GLU A 21 13.64 4.51 -15.16
C GLU A 21 13.77 3.08 -15.72
N LEU A 22 14.69 2.29 -15.14
CA LEU A 22 14.90 0.90 -15.54
C LEU A 22 13.95 -0.03 -14.78
N GLU A 23 13.13 -0.77 -15.51
CA GLU A 23 12.19 -1.76 -14.98
C GLU A 23 12.08 -2.96 -15.93
N PRO A 24 11.59 -4.13 -15.48
CA PRO A 24 11.35 -5.27 -16.37
C PRO A 24 10.37 -4.92 -17.50
N GLU A 25 10.43 -5.65 -18.63
CA GLU A 25 9.57 -5.38 -19.79
C GLU A 25 8.09 -5.68 -19.45
N ASP A 26 7.87 -6.77 -18.72
CA ASP A 26 6.55 -7.25 -18.30
C ASP A 26 6.49 -7.50 -16.78
N GLU A 27 5.30 -7.35 -16.18
CA GLU A 27 5.07 -7.66 -14.75
C GLU A 27 5.38 -9.13 -14.42
N ASP A 28 5.25 -10.03 -15.39
CA ASP A 28 5.51 -11.46 -15.27
C ASP A 28 7.00 -11.77 -15.00
N GLU A 29 7.88 -10.81 -15.28
CA GLU A 29 9.32 -10.90 -15.04
C GLU A 29 9.70 -10.54 -13.60
N LEU A 30 8.74 -10.02 -12.81
CA LEU A 30 8.95 -9.75 -11.39
C LEU A 30 9.11 -11.08 -10.63
N PHE A 31 10.13 -11.14 -9.78
CA PHE A 31 10.23 -12.20 -8.80
C PHE A 31 9.13 -12.06 -7.76
N LYS A 32 8.39 -13.15 -7.51
CA LYS A 32 7.40 -13.24 -6.43
C LYS A 32 7.98 -14.00 -5.25
N THR A 33 8.22 -13.30 -4.14
CA THR A 33 8.66 -13.93 -2.89
C THR A 33 7.51 -13.96 -1.89
N LEU A 34 7.15 -15.15 -1.41
CA LEU A 34 6.17 -15.31 -0.33
C LEU A 34 6.75 -14.83 1.00
N ILE A 35 6.12 -13.83 1.62
CA ILE A 35 6.44 -13.35 2.97
C ILE A 35 5.77 -14.24 4.01
N SER A 36 4.48 -14.50 3.85
CA SER A 36 3.71 -15.26 4.83
C SER A 36 2.52 -15.96 4.19
N PRO A 37 2.35 -17.28 4.39
CA PRO A 37 1.19 -18.01 3.90
C PRO A 37 -0.09 -17.71 4.70
N LEU A 38 0.02 -16.99 5.82
CA LEU A 38 -1.04 -16.79 6.79
C LEU A 38 -1.81 -15.49 6.60
N CYS A 39 -1.45 -14.69 5.60
CA CYS A 39 -2.18 -13.48 5.29
C CYS A 39 -3.57 -13.86 4.78
N ASP A 40 -4.59 -13.41 5.50
CA ASP A 40 -5.98 -13.73 5.22
C ASP A 40 -6.69 -12.57 4.54
N GLN A 41 -6.48 -11.34 5.05
CA GLN A 41 -7.15 -10.14 4.55
C GLN A 41 -6.21 -8.94 4.59
N ILE A 42 -6.41 -8.01 3.67
CA ILE A 42 -5.77 -6.70 3.62
C ILE A 42 -6.91 -5.67 3.60
N PHE A 43 -6.80 -4.63 4.42
CA PHE A 43 -7.72 -3.50 4.40
C PHE A 43 -6.95 -2.20 4.17
N TYR A 44 -7.60 -1.28 3.47
CA TYR A 44 -7.12 0.05 3.16
C TYR A 44 -7.90 1.04 4.00
N CYS A 45 -7.20 1.89 4.75
CA CYS A 45 -7.84 2.74 5.74
C CYS A 45 -7.60 4.22 5.42
N TYR A 46 -8.68 4.98 5.42
CA TYR A 46 -8.75 6.34 4.95
C TYR A 46 -9.34 7.23 6.05
N TYR A 47 -8.79 8.43 6.20
CA TYR A 47 -9.33 9.44 7.10
C TYR A 47 -9.94 10.62 6.35
N GLY A 48 -11.26 10.82 6.51
CA GLY A 48 -12.05 11.81 5.77
C GLY A 48 -12.20 11.46 4.29
N ASP A 49 -12.92 12.28 3.54
CA ASP A 49 -13.04 12.14 2.08
C ASP A 49 -11.95 12.91 1.33
N GLU A 50 -11.70 12.53 0.07
CA GLU A 50 -10.73 13.24 -0.79
C GLU A 50 -11.15 14.69 -1.05
N ASP A 51 -12.47 14.94 -1.16
CA ASP A 51 -13.06 16.25 -1.43
C ASP A 51 -13.55 16.99 -0.17
N ALA A 52 -13.22 16.49 1.03
CA ALA A 52 -13.69 17.09 2.28
C ALA A 52 -13.00 18.43 2.57
N ASP A 53 -13.81 19.47 2.79
CA ASP A 53 -13.40 20.81 3.20
C ASP A 53 -12.92 20.84 4.68
N SER A 54 -12.33 21.96 5.10
CA SER A 54 -11.80 22.10 6.47
C SER A 54 -12.85 22.01 7.58
N ASP A 55 -14.11 22.27 7.23
CA ASP A 55 -15.24 22.28 8.16
C ASP A 55 -15.99 20.93 8.20
N ASP A 56 -15.62 19.99 7.33
CA ASP A 56 -16.24 18.68 7.27
C ASP A 56 -15.78 17.77 8.42
N ILE A 57 -16.74 17.00 8.94
CA ILE A 57 -16.47 16.00 9.99
C ILE A 57 -15.79 14.81 9.32
N LYS A 58 -14.53 14.57 9.69
CA LYS A 58 -13.74 13.46 9.16
C LYS A 58 -13.98 12.20 9.98
N GLU A 59 -14.23 11.10 9.29
CA GLU A 59 -14.39 9.78 9.88
C GLU A 59 -13.38 8.79 9.29
N TRP A 60 -13.21 7.66 9.98
CA TRP A 60 -12.37 6.57 9.51
C TRP A 60 -13.20 5.63 8.64
N GLU A 61 -12.70 5.37 7.44
CA GLU A 61 -13.23 4.35 6.55
C GLU A 61 -12.20 3.22 6.39
N ILE A 62 -12.68 1.97 6.43
CA ILE A 62 -11.85 0.76 6.31
C ILE A 62 -12.46 -0.07 5.19
N LEU A 63 -11.74 -0.19 4.09
CA LEU A 63 -12.19 -0.85 2.86
C LEU A 63 -11.37 -2.11 2.58
N GLU A 64 -11.98 -3.11 1.95
CA GLU A 64 -11.29 -4.32 1.47
C GLU A 64 -10.56 -4.07 0.14
N ASP A 65 -11.04 -3.09 -0.64
CA ASP A 65 -10.48 -2.68 -1.92
C ASP A 65 -9.96 -1.23 -1.85
N LEU A 66 -9.07 -0.88 -2.78
CA LEU A 66 -8.60 0.50 -2.92
C LEU A 66 -9.75 1.41 -3.35
N ASP A 67 -9.83 2.58 -2.74
CA ASP A 67 -10.76 3.63 -3.14
C ASP A 67 -10.34 4.25 -4.48
N GLU A 68 -11.18 4.11 -5.51
CA GLU A 68 -10.94 4.63 -6.87
C GLU A 68 -11.71 5.92 -7.08
N ASN A 69 -10.98 6.98 -7.45
CA ASN A 69 -11.58 8.23 -7.89
C ASN A 69 -12.07 8.07 -9.34
N ILE A 70 -13.40 7.94 -9.50
CA ILE A 70 -14.07 7.66 -10.77
C ILE A 70 -13.79 8.75 -11.83
N GLU A 71 -13.61 10.00 -11.42
CA GLU A 71 -13.40 11.12 -12.35
C GLU A 71 -11.99 11.14 -12.93
N SER A 72 -10.99 10.79 -12.11
CA SER A 72 -9.58 10.78 -12.53
C SER A 72 -9.10 9.41 -13.01
N GLY A 73 -9.82 8.33 -12.69
CA GLY A 73 -9.41 6.94 -12.91
C GLY A 73 -8.18 6.55 -12.09
N LYS A 74 -7.90 7.26 -10.99
CA LYS A 74 -6.76 7.01 -10.10
C LYS A 74 -7.23 6.53 -8.75
N TYR A 75 -6.38 5.78 -8.07
CA TYR A 75 -6.64 5.32 -6.71
C TYR A 75 -6.21 6.36 -5.68
N ARG A 76 -7.05 6.55 -4.67
CA ARG A 76 -6.71 7.30 -3.47
C ARG A 76 -5.71 6.51 -2.65
N ILE A 77 -4.63 7.18 -2.24
CA ILE A 77 -3.60 6.59 -1.37
C ILE A 77 -4.16 6.48 0.06
N PRO A 78 -4.22 5.28 0.67
CA PRO A 78 -4.70 5.13 2.04
C PRO A 78 -3.73 5.71 3.06
N ASP A 79 -4.23 6.09 4.23
CA ASP A 79 -3.42 6.58 5.34
C ASP A 79 -2.63 5.44 5.99
N PHE A 80 -3.25 4.26 6.11
CA PHE A 80 -2.57 3.02 6.46
C PHE A 80 -3.17 1.78 5.81
N ILE A 81 -2.35 0.73 5.69
CA ILE A 81 -2.78 -0.62 5.30
C ILE A 81 -2.82 -1.49 6.55
N LYS A 82 -3.95 -2.17 6.77
CA LYS A 82 -4.12 -3.17 7.82
C LYS A 82 -4.01 -4.56 7.20
N ILE A 83 -3.00 -5.32 7.61
CA ILE A 83 -2.78 -6.70 7.14
C ILE A 83 -3.17 -7.65 8.28
N VAL A 84 -4.10 -8.57 8.00
CA VAL A 84 -4.62 -9.54 8.96
C VAL A 84 -4.04 -10.92 8.69
N PHE A 85 -3.43 -11.51 9.71
CA PHE A 85 -2.90 -12.86 9.70
C PHE A 85 -3.74 -13.76 10.60
N LYS A 86 -4.18 -14.90 10.07
CA LYS A 86 -4.94 -15.92 10.82
C LYS A 86 -4.18 -17.23 10.83
N TRP A 87 -4.04 -17.84 12.01
CA TRP A 87 -3.36 -19.13 12.14
C TRP A 87 -4.36 -20.30 12.00
N PRO A 88 -4.16 -21.24 11.07
CA PRO A 88 -5.07 -22.37 10.93
C PRO A 88 -5.05 -23.26 12.17
N GLY A 89 -6.20 -23.46 12.79
CA GLY A 89 -6.37 -24.35 13.96
C GLY A 89 -6.21 -23.66 15.32
N GLU A 90 -5.87 -22.38 15.35
CA GLU A 90 -5.94 -21.54 16.55
C GLU A 90 -6.83 -20.33 16.23
N ASP A 91 -7.74 -19.93 17.13
CA ASP A 91 -8.55 -18.71 16.97
C ASP A 91 -7.69 -17.46 17.30
N LEU A 92 -6.54 -17.37 16.62
CA LEU A 92 -5.51 -16.36 16.85
C LEU A 92 -5.38 -15.46 15.63
N GLU A 93 -5.79 -14.21 15.81
CA GLU A 93 -5.63 -13.14 14.84
C GLU A 93 -4.49 -12.19 15.26
N ARG A 94 -3.69 -11.78 14.27
CA ARG A 94 -2.70 -10.71 14.41
C ARG A 94 -2.85 -9.71 13.28
N THR A 95 -2.80 -8.42 13.65
CA THR A 95 -2.88 -7.30 12.71
C THR A 95 -1.55 -6.56 12.69
N ILE A 96 -1.06 -6.23 11.50
CA ILE A 96 0.05 -5.28 11.28
C ILE A 96 -0.51 -4.07 10.53
N THR A 97 -0.13 -2.87 10.98
CA THR A 97 -0.52 -1.62 10.32
C THR A 97 0.71 -0.97 9.68
N LEU A 98 0.66 -0.73 8.38
CA LEU A 98 1.70 -0.05 7.63
C LEU A 98 1.24 1.37 7.29
N PRO A 99 1.86 2.43 7.85
CA PRO A 99 1.55 3.80 7.46
C PRO A 99 2.10 4.06 6.05
N ILE A 100 1.25 4.56 5.13
CA ILE A 100 1.71 4.92 3.77
C ILE A 100 2.09 6.39 3.70
N ARG A 101 1.25 7.27 4.26
CA ARG A 101 1.65 8.67 4.39
C ARG A 101 2.81 8.74 5.37
N LYS A 102 3.88 9.44 4.99
CA LYS A 102 4.82 9.99 5.97
C LYS A 102 3.99 10.85 6.91
N LEU A 103 3.64 10.29 8.07
CA LEU A 103 3.66 11.12 9.25
C LEU A 103 5.09 11.66 9.29
N SER A 104 5.29 12.95 9.08
CA SER A 104 6.27 13.64 9.91
C SER A 104 5.53 13.84 11.23
N PRO A 105 5.58 12.88 12.18
CA PRO A 105 4.85 13.02 13.44
C PRO A 105 5.64 13.92 14.40
N SER A 106 6.81 14.42 14.00
CA SER A 106 7.75 15.16 14.84
C SER A 106 7.76 16.67 14.58
N GLY A 107 7.09 17.16 13.54
CA GLY A 107 7.20 18.57 13.14
C GLY A 107 8.60 18.99 12.67
N VAL A 108 9.51 18.04 12.43
CA VAL A 108 10.85 18.33 11.91
C VAL A 108 10.78 18.42 10.39
N VAL A 109 10.97 19.63 9.88
CA VAL A 109 11.18 19.91 8.46
C VAL A 109 12.63 19.53 8.14
N GLU A 110 12.88 18.82 7.03
CA GLU A 110 14.25 18.64 6.53
C GLU A 110 14.87 20.02 6.28
N GLU A 111 16.03 20.29 6.88
CA GLU A 111 16.76 21.53 6.61
C GLU A 111 17.16 21.55 5.12
N PRO A 112 16.99 22.70 4.43
CA PRO A 112 17.34 22.81 3.03
C PRO A 112 18.85 22.59 2.84
N LEU A 113 19.19 21.79 1.81
CA LEU A 113 20.57 21.54 1.36
C LEU A 113 21.30 22.83 0.97
#